data_AF-A0A4Q1CB98-F1
#
_entry.id   AF-A0A4Q1CB98-F1
#
_cell.length_a   1.000
_cell.length_b   1.000
_cell.length_c   1.000
_cell.angle_alpha   90.00
_cell.angle_beta   90.00
_cell.angle_gamma   90.00
#
_symmetry.space_group_name_H-M   'P 1'
#
loop_
_entity.id
_entity.type
_entity.pdbx_description
1 polymer ?
#
loop_
_entity_poly.entity_id
_entity_poly.type
_entity_poly.pdbx_seq_one_letter_code
_entity_poly.pdbx_strand_id
1 'polypeptide(L)'
;MACFALLLAGRLPAQPPPPPRLLFLGSTLELSRDGNRFAALVGADENQVRVRTDDGLATWKLDSIRTVRQQRELQFGVEELKVENTVALRCYSPKADPRTRWAEVQDMLLSAQAVQQQMQQMEESGALANQDDEIGFASSALRGTGQSAMAASASASSLLANVRSGAASAGPADLSIAEQEYEKALAEEKYDAIKLDFSVSSPVSVSDVYVVLFVEYQAADAEETQQQVVVKSLGDLGSTPRRVTIRRGGLPPGYLLKATRIHFYTGGEEMPSSLSDRRMEIDEEKAFTYLLVQRRLKFPDGTHKPAIMWRDPRPVQLAGLSAGEWDRKRRFVVDANGRLSLEAGDPQEAYAELLAEVRYYPALRNGEPVRAVLDGTLRLVLGEP
;
A
#
# COMPACT_ATOMS: atom_id res chain seq x y z
N MET A 1 -2.62 16.94 -32.48
CA MET A 1 -3.96 16.49 -32.85
C MET A 1 -4.66 16.12 -31.56
N ALA A 2 -5.69 16.87 -31.14
CA ALA A 2 -6.43 16.54 -29.92
C ALA A 2 -7.55 15.56 -30.29
N CYS A 3 -7.54 14.37 -29.68
CA CYS A 3 -8.51 13.32 -29.93
C CYS A 3 -9.43 13.23 -28.71
N PHE A 4 -10.73 13.49 -28.89
CA PHE A 4 -11.73 13.39 -27.82
C PHE A 4 -12.40 12.04 -27.88
N ALA A 5 -12.75 11.47 -26.74
CA ALA A 5 -13.37 10.16 -26.59
C ALA A 5 -14.62 10.33 -25.74
N LEU A 6 -15.82 9.84 -26.10
CA LEU A 6 -17.03 9.99 -25.26
C LEU A 6 -17.83 8.70 -25.09
N LEU A 7 -18.25 8.40 -23.85
CA LEU A 7 -19.19 7.32 -23.54
C LEU A 7 -20.64 7.82 -23.69
N LEU A 8 -21.46 7.06 -24.42
CA LEU A 8 -22.92 7.24 -24.51
C LEU A 8 -23.64 6.11 -23.77
N ALA A 9 -24.70 6.45 -23.04
CA ALA A 9 -25.67 5.49 -22.50
C ALA A 9 -27.11 5.97 -22.76
N GLY A 10 -28.03 5.04 -22.99
CA GLY A 10 -29.45 5.33 -23.25
C GLY A 10 -30.13 6.03 -22.07
N ARG A 11 -31.22 6.77 -22.37
CA ARG A 11 -32.08 7.57 -21.46
C ARG A 11 -31.75 7.37 -19.96
N LEU A 12 -30.77 8.13 -19.48
CA LEU A 12 -30.23 7.94 -18.13
C LEU A 12 -31.19 8.51 -17.07
N PRO A 13 -31.22 7.93 -15.86
CA PRO A 13 -31.83 8.56 -14.70
C PRO A 13 -31.21 9.94 -14.43
N ALA A 14 -31.90 10.75 -13.62
CA ALA A 14 -31.38 12.05 -13.19
C ALA A 14 -29.91 11.93 -12.77
N GLN A 15 -29.05 12.71 -13.43
CA GLN A 15 -27.61 12.59 -13.26
C GLN A 15 -27.25 12.94 -11.81
N PRO A 16 -26.45 12.13 -11.11
CA PRO A 16 -25.96 12.52 -9.80
C PRO A 16 -25.18 13.84 -9.91
N PRO A 17 -25.18 14.68 -8.87
CA PRO A 17 -24.37 15.89 -8.88
C PRO A 17 -22.90 15.53 -9.13
N PRO A 18 -22.13 16.41 -9.79
CA PRO A 18 -20.72 16.15 -10.06
C PRO A 18 -19.98 15.90 -8.73
N PRO A 19 -18.96 15.02 -8.72
CA PRO A 19 -18.22 14.75 -7.50
C PRO A 19 -17.60 16.06 -6.96
N PRO A 20 -17.56 16.22 -5.63
CA PRO A 20 -16.98 17.41 -5.03
C PRO A 20 -15.50 17.50 -5.41
N ARG A 21 -15.04 18.70 -5.72
CA ARG A 21 -13.63 18.97 -5.99
C ARG A 21 -12.96 19.34 -4.68
N LEU A 22 -11.80 18.77 -4.41
CA LEU A 22 -11.14 18.88 -3.13
C LEU A 22 -9.82 19.64 -3.26
N LEU A 23 -9.66 20.64 -2.40
CA LEU A 23 -8.35 21.16 -2.03
C LEU A 23 -7.96 20.57 -0.68
N PHE A 24 -6.72 20.13 -0.56
CA PHE A 24 -6.22 19.55 0.69
C PHE A 24 -4.73 19.83 0.84
N LEU A 25 -4.23 19.81 2.07
CA LEU A 25 -2.81 19.98 2.34
C LEU A 25 -2.12 18.63 2.20
N GLY A 26 -1.84 18.25 0.95
CA GLY A 26 -1.10 17.06 0.59
C GLY A 26 0.40 17.22 0.76
N SER A 27 1.12 16.23 0.23
CA SER A 27 2.56 16.16 0.32
C SER A 27 3.18 15.41 -0.85
N THR A 28 4.20 16.04 -1.44
CA THR A 28 5.09 15.40 -2.41
C THR A 28 6.24 14.73 -1.68
N LEU A 29 6.57 13.51 -2.10
CA LEU A 29 7.59 12.68 -1.46
C LEU A 29 8.80 12.50 -2.35
N GLU A 30 9.96 12.71 -1.76
CA GLU A 30 11.23 12.43 -2.40
C GLU A 30 12.07 11.52 -1.52
N LEU A 31 12.77 10.60 -2.17
CA LEU A 31 13.52 9.53 -1.53
C LEU A 31 14.99 9.69 -1.82
N SER A 32 15.84 9.30 -0.87
CA SER A 32 17.29 9.28 -1.03
C SER A 32 17.90 7.98 -0.49
N ARG A 33 18.88 7.44 -1.21
CA ARG A 33 19.68 6.27 -0.80
C ARG A 33 20.95 6.65 -0.04
N ASP A 34 21.47 7.86 -0.26
CA ASP A 34 22.74 8.36 0.26
C ASP A 34 22.60 9.60 1.14
N GLY A 35 21.41 10.20 1.20
CA GLY A 35 21.11 11.44 1.92
C GLY A 35 21.42 12.72 1.12
N ASN A 36 22.03 12.60 -0.06
CA ASN A 36 22.52 13.74 -0.84
C ASN A 36 21.68 14.01 -2.09
N ARG A 37 21.21 12.95 -2.77
CA ARG A 37 20.37 13.06 -3.95
C ARG A 37 18.96 12.58 -3.66
N PHE A 38 17.98 13.41 -4.01
CA PHE A 38 16.56 13.13 -3.82
C PHE A 38 15.90 12.86 -5.18
N ALA A 39 15.05 11.84 -5.22
CA ALA A 39 14.26 11.49 -6.40
C ALA A 39 12.77 11.42 -6.02
N ALA A 40 11.89 11.96 -6.87
CA ALA A 40 10.46 11.98 -6.58
C ALA A 40 9.88 10.56 -6.64
N LEU A 41 9.11 10.17 -5.62
CA LEU A 41 8.40 8.89 -5.63
C LEU A 41 7.25 8.94 -6.64
N VAL A 42 7.19 7.98 -7.55
CA VAL A 42 6.17 7.89 -8.62
C VAL A 42 5.28 6.64 -8.46
N GLY A 43 5.80 5.60 -7.83
CA GLY A 43 5.06 4.36 -7.63
C GLY A 43 5.73 3.47 -6.60
N ALA A 44 4.98 2.50 -6.08
CA ALA A 44 5.53 1.50 -5.18
C ALA A 44 4.93 0.12 -5.45
N ASP A 45 5.79 -0.89 -5.32
CA ASP A 45 5.47 -2.31 -5.32
C ASP A 45 5.80 -2.91 -3.95
N GLU A 46 5.71 -4.22 -3.77
CA GLU A 46 5.90 -4.85 -2.46
C GLU A 46 7.27 -4.59 -1.83
N ASN A 47 8.34 -4.63 -2.61
CA ASN A 47 9.73 -4.52 -2.12
C ASN A 47 10.54 -3.42 -2.83
N GLN A 48 9.92 -2.67 -3.73
CA GLN A 48 10.59 -1.71 -4.60
C GLN A 48 9.75 -0.44 -4.74
N VAL A 49 10.42 0.66 -5.03
CA VAL A 49 9.81 1.94 -5.36
C VAL A 49 10.26 2.38 -6.73
N ARG A 50 9.34 2.95 -7.50
CA ARG A 50 9.61 3.62 -8.76
C ARG A 50 9.79 5.11 -8.47
N VAL A 51 10.93 5.66 -8.85
CA VAL A 51 11.28 7.07 -8.62
C VAL A 51 11.63 7.77 -9.92
N ARG A 52 11.39 9.09 -9.98
CA ARG A 52 11.82 9.95 -11.07
C ARG A 52 13.10 10.68 -10.65
N THR A 53 14.16 10.40 -11.39
CA THR A 53 15.48 11.03 -11.29
C THR A 53 15.71 11.97 -12.47
N ASP A 54 16.79 12.74 -12.43
CA ASP A 54 17.20 13.58 -13.57
C ASP A 54 17.49 12.74 -14.84
N ASP A 55 17.93 11.50 -14.66
CA ASP A 55 18.23 10.54 -15.74
C ASP A 55 16.98 9.78 -16.23
N GLY A 56 15.79 10.07 -15.67
CA GLY A 56 14.52 9.41 -16.00
C GLY A 56 13.98 8.54 -14.87
N LEU A 57 13.15 7.55 -15.22
CA LEU A 57 12.53 6.64 -14.25
C LEU A 57 13.52 5.56 -13.82
N ALA A 58 13.63 5.34 -12.52
CA ALA A 58 14.47 4.31 -11.92
C ALA A 58 13.67 3.50 -10.88
N THR A 59 14.11 2.28 -10.61
CA THR A 59 13.54 1.42 -9.58
C THR A 59 14.55 1.17 -8.49
N TRP A 60 14.20 1.47 -7.24
CA TRP A 60 15.05 1.27 -6.07
C TRP A 60 14.43 0.25 -5.13
N LYS A 61 15.25 -0.52 -4.42
CA LYS A 61 14.76 -1.39 -3.35
C LYS A 61 14.35 -0.56 -2.15
N LEU A 62 13.24 -0.93 -1.51
CA LEU A 62 12.69 -0.19 -0.37
C LEU A 62 13.67 -0.15 0.82
N ASP A 63 14.43 -1.23 1.03
CA ASP A 63 15.47 -1.34 2.07
C ASP A 63 16.70 -0.46 1.83
N SER A 64 16.90 0.02 0.59
CA SER A 64 18.02 0.91 0.23
C SER A 64 17.73 2.39 0.50
N ILE A 65 16.48 2.75 0.80
CA ILE A 65 16.08 4.13 1.10
C ILE A 65 16.52 4.47 2.53
N ARG A 66 17.30 5.53 2.67
CA ARG A 66 17.79 6.01 3.97
C ARG A 66 17.03 7.23 4.48
N THR A 67 16.62 8.10 3.57
CA THR A 67 16.00 9.37 3.91
C THR A 67 14.78 9.61 3.04
N VAL A 68 13.73 10.13 3.65
CA VAL A 68 12.50 10.57 2.99
C VAL A 68 12.31 12.04 3.28
N ARG A 69 12.14 12.84 2.23
CA ARG A 69 11.78 14.26 2.35
C ARG A 69 10.31 14.42 2.00
N GLN A 70 9.55 15.00 2.93
CA GLN A 70 8.16 15.35 2.72
C GLN A 70 8.06 16.86 2.48
N GLN A 71 7.52 17.26 1.33
CA GLN A 71 7.19 18.65 1.04
C GLN A 71 5.68 18.81 1.09
N ARG A 72 5.18 19.59 2.05
CA ARG A 72 3.74 19.86 2.17
C ARG A 72 3.33 20.97 1.23
N GLU A 73 2.28 20.75 0.47
CA GLU A 73 1.74 21.74 -0.44
C GLU A 73 0.23 21.60 -0.57
N LEU A 74 -0.44 22.68 -0.94
CA LEU A 74 -1.86 22.64 -1.25
C LEU A 74 -2.01 21.91 -2.58
N GLN A 75 -2.74 20.79 -2.59
CA GLN A 75 -2.98 19.96 -3.78
C GLN A 75 -4.48 19.96 -4.12
N PHE A 76 -4.77 19.58 -5.36
CA PHE A 76 -6.11 19.47 -5.90
C PHE A 76 -6.39 18.03 -6.30
N GLY A 77 -7.58 17.53 -5.93
CA GLY A 77 -8.06 16.22 -6.35
C GLY A 77 -9.55 16.22 -6.63
N VAL A 78 -9.99 15.27 -7.44
CA VAL A 78 -11.41 15.13 -7.86
C VAL A 78 -12.06 13.89 -7.23
N GLU A 79 -11.25 12.92 -6.78
CA GLU A 79 -11.72 11.62 -6.29
C GLU A 79 -11.23 11.39 -4.88
N GLU A 80 -12.16 11.47 -3.92
CA GLU A 80 -11.85 11.19 -2.51
C GLU A 80 -11.83 9.69 -2.24
N LEU A 81 -10.72 9.20 -1.69
CA LEU A 81 -10.65 7.88 -1.11
C LEU A 81 -11.36 7.86 0.24
N LYS A 82 -12.30 6.93 0.40
CA LYS A 82 -12.98 6.70 1.68
C LYS A 82 -12.16 5.74 2.52
N VAL A 83 -11.68 6.22 3.65
CA VAL A 83 -10.94 5.44 4.63
C VAL A 83 -11.76 5.32 5.91
N GLU A 84 -11.95 4.09 6.37
CA GLU A 84 -12.78 3.75 7.52
C GLU A 84 -12.06 2.77 8.45
N ASN A 85 -12.51 2.72 9.70
CA ASN A 85 -12.04 1.75 10.72
C ASN A 85 -10.52 1.76 10.91
N THR A 86 -9.91 2.94 10.88
CA THR A 86 -8.47 3.13 11.07
C THR A 86 -8.08 2.87 12.52
N VAL A 87 -7.28 1.84 12.75
CA VAL A 87 -6.78 1.45 14.07
C VAL A 87 -5.27 1.25 14.00
N ALA A 88 -4.52 2.03 14.77
CA ALA A 88 -3.08 1.91 14.92
C ALA A 88 -2.74 1.37 16.32
N LEU A 89 -2.08 0.22 16.39
CA LEU A 89 -1.71 -0.45 17.64
C LEU A 89 -0.22 -0.69 17.70
N ARG A 90 0.37 -0.48 18.88
CA ARG A 90 1.70 -1.01 19.20
C ARG A 90 1.59 -2.54 19.27
N CYS A 91 2.57 -3.25 18.72
CA CYS A 91 2.62 -4.70 18.76
C CYS A 91 4.07 -5.20 18.79
N TYR A 92 4.26 -6.50 18.98
CA TYR A 92 5.57 -7.11 18.87
C TYR A 92 5.87 -7.43 17.40
N SER A 93 7.14 -7.45 17.01
CA SER A 93 7.60 -8.10 15.79
C SER A 93 7.57 -9.62 15.98
N PRO A 94 7.49 -10.43 14.90
CA PRO A 94 7.46 -11.89 15.03
C PRO A 94 8.64 -12.48 15.84
N LYS A 95 9.81 -11.83 15.82
CA LYS A 95 11.02 -12.29 16.56
C LYS A 95 11.04 -11.86 18.02
N ALA A 96 10.31 -10.80 18.36
CA ALA A 96 10.26 -10.23 19.71
C ALA A 96 9.00 -10.61 20.49
N ASP A 97 8.02 -11.26 19.84
CA ASP A 97 6.74 -11.61 20.45
C ASP A 97 6.91 -12.67 21.56
N PRO A 98 6.67 -12.32 22.84
CA PRO A 98 6.79 -13.27 23.95
C PRO A 98 5.88 -14.49 23.77
N ARG A 99 4.74 -14.35 23.08
CA ARG A 99 3.81 -15.45 22.83
C ARG A 99 4.37 -16.50 21.89
N THR A 100 5.16 -16.06 20.90
CA THR A 100 5.80 -16.98 19.96
C THR A 100 6.88 -17.78 20.68
N ARG A 101 7.70 -17.11 21.49
CA ARG A 101 8.71 -17.79 22.33
C ARG A 101 8.08 -18.76 23.33
N TRP A 102 6.99 -18.36 23.97
CA TRP A 102 6.27 -19.23 24.89
C TRP A 102 5.71 -20.47 24.20
N ALA A 103 5.12 -20.31 23.00
CA ALA A 103 4.65 -21.44 22.21
C ALA A 103 5.79 -22.40 21.81
N GLU A 104 6.97 -21.87 21.44
CA GLU A 104 8.17 -22.69 21.16
C GLU A 104 8.63 -23.47 22.39
N VAL A 105 8.62 -22.85 23.59
CA VAL A 105 8.95 -23.53 24.85
C VAL A 105 7.93 -24.63 25.17
N GLN A 106 6.63 -24.38 24.96
CA GLN A 106 5.59 -25.38 25.16
C GLN A 106 5.73 -26.57 24.20
N ASP A 107 6.04 -26.32 22.93
CA ASP A 107 6.25 -27.38 21.93
C ASP A 107 7.50 -28.23 22.24
N MET A 108 8.58 -27.58 22.69
CA MET A 108 9.78 -28.27 23.17
C MET A 108 9.47 -29.16 24.39
N LEU A 109 8.60 -28.72 25.30
CA LEU A 109 8.20 -29.52 26.45
C LEU A 109 7.34 -30.73 26.05
N LEU A 110 6.33 -30.52 25.20
CA LEU A 110 5.45 -31.60 24.74
C LEU A 110 6.24 -32.67 23.99
N SER A 111 7.21 -32.27 23.17
CA SER A 111 8.11 -33.21 22.49
C SER A 111 9.05 -33.93 23.46
N ALA A 112 9.57 -33.26 24.50
CA ALA A 112 10.34 -33.89 25.57
C ALA A 112 9.54 -34.95 26.34
N GLN A 113 8.29 -34.66 26.68
CA GLN A 113 7.39 -35.59 27.37
C GLN A 113 7.07 -36.81 26.51
N ALA A 114 6.82 -36.62 25.21
CA ALA A 114 6.57 -37.72 24.28
C ALA A 114 7.78 -38.67 24.19
N VAL A 115 9.00 -38.11 24.14
CA VAL A 115 10.24 -38.90 24.13
C VAL A 115 10.43 -39.67 25.44
N GLN A 116 10.11 -39.06 26.59
CA GLN A 116 10.19 -39.73 27.89
C GLN A 116 9.16 -40.86 28.02
N GLN A 117 7.92 -40.66 27.55
CA GLN A 117 6.90 -41.71 27.52
C GLN A 117 7.31 -42.87 26.61
N GLN A 118 7.90 -42.57 25.44
CA GLN A 118 8.41 -43.61 24.55
C GLN A 118 9.56 -44.40 25.19
N MET A 119 10.44 -43.73 25.95
CA MET A 119 11.49 -44.42 26.71
C MET A 119 10.91 -45.31 27.81
N GLN A 120 9.92 -44.85 28.57
CA GLN A 120 9.26 -45.66 29.59
C GLN A 120 8.60 -46.91 28.97
N GLN A 121 7.95 -46.76 27.81
CA GLN A 121 7.41 -47.91 27.06
C GLN A 121 8.50 -48.87 26.57
N MET A 122 9.67 -48.36 26.15
CA MET A 122 10.81 -49.20 25.77
C MET A 122 11.45 -49.91 26.98
N GLU A 123 11.53 -49.27 28.15
CA GLU A 123 12.02 -49.89 29.38
C GLU A 123 11.05 -50.99 29.87
N GLU A 124 9.74 -50.73 29.84
CA GLU A 124 8.73 -51.72 30.19
C GLU A 124 8.71 -52.92 29.23
N SER A 125 8.81 -52.67 27.92
CA SER A 125 8.88 -53.76 26.93
C SER A 125 10.21 -54.52 26.96
N GLY A 126 11.32 -53.86 27.24
CA GLY A 126 12.63 -54.49 27.45
C GLY A 126 12.69 -55.33 28.73
N ALA A 127 12.00 -54.92 29.79
CA ALA A 127 11.86 -55.70 31.02
C ALA A 127 11.04 -56.99 30.81
N LEU A 128 10.00 -56.94 29.97
CA LEU A 128 9.21 -58.12 29.60
C LEU A 128 10.00 -59.08 28.69
N ALA A 129 10.83 -58.57 27.77
CA ALA A 129 11.64 -59.40 26.88
C ALA A 129 12.72 -60.23 27.61
N ASN A 130 13.23 -59.74 28.74
CA ASN A 130 14.20 -60.48 29.57
C ASN A 130 13.55 -61.55 30.47
N GLN A 131 12.22 -61.65 30.52
CA GLN A 131 11.51 -62.65 31.31
C GLN A 131 11.20 -63.94 30.53
N ASP A 132 11.27 -63.91 29.20
CA ASP A 132 11.02 -65.08 28.33
C ASP A 132 12.30 -65.84 27.94
N ASP A 133 13.49 -65.38 28.37
CA ASP A 133 14.78 -66.00 28.01
C ASP A 133 15.21 -67.17 28.93
N GLU A 134 14.31 -67.67 29.80
CA GLU A 134 14.55 -68.87 30.62
C GLU A 134 14.03 -70.18 30.00
N ILE A 135 13.53 -70.16 28.77
CA ILE A 135 13.22 -71.39 28.00
C ILE A 135 14.11 -71.41 26.74
N GLY A 136 15.31 -71.96 26.92
CA GLY A 136 16.26 -72.14 25.83
C GLY A 136 15.72 -72.97 24.67
N PHE A 137 16.16 -72.67 23.45
CA PHE A 137 16.83 -73.60 22.54
C PHE A 137 17.18 -72.88 21.21
N ALA A 138 18.49 -72.89 20.91
CA ALA A 138 19.12 -72.86 19.58
C ALA A 138 18.49 -72.03 18.45
N SER A 139 19.18 -70.96 18.02
CA SER A 139 19.29 -70.66 16.58
C SER A 139 20.38 -69.62 16.26
N SER A 140 21.51 -70.12 15.75
CA SER A 140 22.75 -69.42 15.43
C SER A 140 22.86 -69.02 13.94
N ALA A 141 21.80 -68.42 13.36
CA ALA A 141 21.73 -68.19 11.90
C ALA A 141 21.30 -66.78 11.42
N LEU A 142 21.37 -65.73 12.25
CA LEU A 142 20.96 -64.36 11.84
C LEU A 142 22.01 -63.26 12.10
N ARG A 143 23.31 -63.54 11.86
CA ARG A 143 24.41 -62.57 12.09
C ARG A 143 24.66 -61.56 10.95
N GLY A 144 23.88 -61.56 9.87
CA GLY A 144 24.15 -60.75 8.66
C GLY A 144 23.49 -59.36 8.59
N THR A 145 22.39 -59.12 9.30
CA THR A 145 21.59 -57.88 9.21
C THR A 145 21.80 -56.90 10.37
N GLY A 146 22.66 -57.24 11.34
CA GLY A 146 22.86 -56.45 12.56
C GLY A 146 23.75 -55.20 12.40
N GLN A 147 24.63 -55.13 11.40
CA GLN A 147 25.57 -54.00 11.28
C GLN A 147 24.92 -52.71 10.74
N SER A 148 23.96 -52.82 9.84
CA SER A 148 23.18 -51.67 9.35
C SER A 148 22.12 -51.21 10.36
N ALA A 149 21.56 -52.12 11.15
CA ALA A 149 20.68 -51.80 12.27
C ALA A 149 21.43 -51.10 13.43
N MET A 150 22.69 -51.49 13.72
CA MET A 150 23.52 -50.81 14.73
C MET A 150 23.95 -49.40 14.31
N ALA A 151 24.21 -49.14 13.01
CA ALA A 151 24.55 -47.80 12.53
C ALA A 151 23.33 -46.86 12.53
N ALA A 152 22.14 -47.37 12.19
CA ALA A 152 20.87 -46.65 12.33
C ALA A 152 20.49 -46.41 13.81
N SER A 153 20.77 -47.38 14.68
CA SER A 153 20.64 -47.25 16.14
C SER A 153 21.59 -46.19 16.70
N ALA A 154 22.87 -46.17 16.31
CA ALA A 154 23.84 -45.22 16.84
C ALA A 154 23.53 -43.77 16.42
N SER A 155 23.06 -43.57 15.18
CA SER A 155 22.64 -42.25 14.70
C SER A 155 21.32 -41.79 15.33
N ALA A 156 20.34 -42.69 15.52
CA ALA A 156 19.14 -42.42 16.30
C ALA A 156 19.47 -42.12 17.78
N SER A 157 20.42 -42.85 18.38
CA SER A 157 20.89 -42.63 19.75
C SER A 157 21.61 -41.29 19.91
N SER A 158 22.31 -40.80 18.89
CA SER A 158 22.96 -39.47 18.94
C SER A 158 21.95 -38.31 18.83
N LEU A 159 20.91 -38.46 18.01
CA LEU A 159 19.77 -37.54 17.95
C LEU A 159 18.97 -37.55 19.26
N LEU A 160 18.69 -38.74 19.80
CA LEU A 160 18.08 -38.92 21.12
C LEU A 160 18.96 -38.36 22.24
N ALA A 161 20.28 -38.46 22.16
CA ALA A 161 21.19 -37.90 23.17
C ALA A 161 21.19 -36.37 23.15
N ASN A 162 21.16 -35.74 21.97
CA ASN A 162 21.07 -34.29 21.83
C ASN A 162 19.70 -33.75 22.28
N VAL A 163 18.62 -34.48 21.98
CA VAL A 163 17.28 -34.19 22.52
C VAL A 163 17.24 -34.42 24.03
N ARG A 164 17.86 -35.49 24.54
CA ARG A 164 17.95 -35.82 25.97
C ARG A 164 18.72 -34.77 26.76
N SER A 165 19.80 -34.20 26.23
CA SER A 165 20.52 -33.10 26.89
C SER A 165 19.74 -31.79 26.93
N GLY A 166 18.83 -31.55 25.98
CA GLY A 166 17.95 -30.38 25.99
C GLY A 166 16.66 -30.59 26.80
N ALA A 167 16.14 -31.81 26.83
CA ALA A 167 14.88 -32.18 27.47
C ALA A 167 15.02 -32.57 28.95
N ALA A 168 16.13 -33.20 29.36
CA ALA A 168 16.32 -33.68 30.73
C ALA A 168 16.66 -32.56 31.73
N SER A 169 16.99 -31.35 31.26
CA SER A 169 17.18 -30.19 32.12
C SER A 169 15.89 -29.42 32.40
N ALA A 170 14.88 -29.49 31.52
CA ALA A 170 13.63 -28.73 31.63
C ALA A 170 12.65 -29.38 32.63
N GLY A 171 12.94 -29.25 33.93
CA GLY A 171 12.05 -29.72 34.99
C GLY A 171 10.82 -28.82 35.18
N PRO A 172 9.86 -29.20 36.04
CA PRO A 172 8.67 -28.39 36.37
C PRO A 172 9.00 -26.98 36.90
N ALA A 173 10.17 -26.81 37.51
CA ALA A 173 10.68 -25.52 37.97
C ALA A 173 11.09 -24.58 36.82
N ASP A 174 11.51 -25.13 35.67
CA ASP A 174 11.85 -24.31 34.50
C ASP A 174 10.60 -23.77 33.79
N LEU A 175 9.47 -24.48 33.90
CA LEU A 175 8.19 -23.99 33.40
C LEU A 175 7.67 -22.80 34.20
N SER A 176 7.78 -22.83 35.52
CA SER A 176 7.35 -21.70 36.34
C SER A 176 8.25 -20.48 36.14
N ILE A 177 9.55 -20.67 35.91
CA ILE A 177 10.47 -19.58 35.55
C ILE A 177 10.10 -19.01 34.17
N ALA A 178 9.92 -19.86 33.16
CA ALA A 178 9.58 -19.42 31.81
C ALA A 178 8.20 -18.74 31.74
N GLU A 179 7.22 -19.19 32.53
CA GLU A 179 5.92 -18.54 32.68
C GLU A 179 6.05 -17.16 33.33
N GLN A 180 6.82 -17.05 34.42
CA GLN A 180 7.12 -15.75 35.05
C GLN A 180 7.84 -14.79 34.10
N GLU A 181 8.81 -15.28 33.31
CA GLU A 181 9.49 -14.49 32.30
C GLU A 181 8.54 -14.03 31.18
N TYR A 182 7.62 -14.89 30.76
CA TYR A 182 6.58 -14.55 29.79
C TYR A 182 5.62 -13.47 30.33
N GLU A 183 5.11 -13.63 31.54
CA GLU A 183 4.24 -12.63 32.17
C GLU A 183 4.96 -11.30 32.35
N LYS A 184 6.22 -11.34 32.81
CA LYS A 184 7.07 -10.15 32.93
C LYS A 184 7.28 -9.48 31.58
N ALA A 185 7.60 -10.25 30.53
CA ALA A 185 7.82 -9.71 29.19
C ALA A 185 6.55 -9.05 28.61
N LEU A 186 5.36 -9.60 28.90
CA LEU A 186 4.10 -8.98 28.54
C LEU A 186 3.84 -7.70 29.33
N ALA A 187 4.10 -7.71 30.64
CA ALA A 187 3.90 -6.56 31.52
C ALA A 187 4.85 -5.39 31.20
N GLU A 188 6.06 -5.67 30.71
CA GLU A 188 7.02 -4.65 30.29
C GLU A 188 6.61 -3.89 29.01
N GLU A 189 5.61 -4.38 28.25
CA GLU A 189 5.12 -3.76 27.01
C GLU A 189 6.23 -3.32 26.05
N LYS A 190 7.28 -4.13 25.90
CA LYS A 190 8.44 -3.87 25.02
C LYS A 190 8.11 -4.05 23.54
N TYR A 191 6.98 -3.48 23.11
CA TYR A 191 6.57 -3.43 21.72
C TYR A 191 7.66 -2.78 20.88
N ASP A 192 7.98 -3.41 19.74
CA ASP A 192 9.01 -3.01 18.78
C ASP A 192 8.45 -2.91 17.35
N ALA A 193 7.12 -2.98 17.23
CA ALA A 193 6.40 -2.91 15.98
C ALA A 193 5.09 -2.11 16.12
N ILE A 194 4.56 -1.71 14.98
CA ILE A 194 3.24 -1.12 14.82
C ILE A 194 2.41 -1.98 13.87
N LYS A 195 1.12 -2.15 14.20
CA LYS A 195 0.11 -2.70 13.31
C LYS A 195 -0.92 -1.62 13.02
N LEU A 196 -1.13 -1.34 11.74
CA LEU A 196 -2.17 -0.46 11.26
C LEU A 196 -3.19 -1.29 10.48
N ASP A 197 -4.45 -1.21 10.88
CA ASP A 197 -5.59 -1.81 10.18
C ASP A 197 -6.53 -0.68 9.72
N PHE A 198 -7.00 -0.72 8.47
CA PHE A 198 -8.03 0.18 7.95
C PHE A 198 -8.76 -0.46 6.76
N SER A 199 -9.88 0.13 6.35
CA SER A 199 -10.57 -0.19 5.10
C SER A 199 -10.53 1.01 4.17
N VAL A 200 -10.24 0.77 2.88
CA VAL A 200 -10.17 1.83 1.86
C VAL A 200 -10.99 1.47 0.63
N SER A 201 -11.69 2.45 0.06
CA SER A 201 -12.39 2.36 -1.21
C SER A 201 -12.24 3.65 -2.02
N SER A 202 -12.48 3.55 -3.32
CA SER A 202 -12.53 4.70 -4.24
C SER A 202 -13.87 4.70 -4.98
N PRO A 203 -14.57 5.82 -5.12
CA PRO A 203 -15.81 5.88 -5.90
C PRO A 203 -15.60 5.52 -7.38
N VAL A 204 -14.39 5.73 -7.91
CA VAL A 204 -13.97 5.44 -9.28
C VAL A 204 -12.80 4.45 -9.25
N SER A 205 -12.67 3.61 -10.28
CA SER A 205 -11.54 2.68 -10.37
C SER A 205 -10.23 3.45 -10.57
N VAL A 206 -9.27 3.29 -9.67
CA VAL A 206 -7.95 3.91 -9.73
C VAL A 206 -6.88 2.83 -9.68
N SER A 207 -5.97 2.86 -10.63
CA SER A 207 -4.87 1.90 -10.74
C SER A 207 -3.61 2.33 -10.01
N ASP A 208 -2.72 1.38 -9.74
CA ASP A 208 -1.38 1.63 -9.19
C ASP A 208 -1.38 2.43 -7.87
N VAL A 209 -2.41 2.24 -7.03
CA VAL A 209 -2.49 2.95 -5.76
C VAL A 209 -1.49 2.35 -4.78
N TYR A 210 -0.82 3.22 -4.01
CA TYR A 210 0.02 2.83 -2.89
C TYR A 210 -0.23 3.75 -1.69
N VAL A 211 0.04 3.22 -0.50
CA VAL A 211 -0.10 3.94 0.76
C VAL A 211 1.27 4.22 1.35
N VAL A 212 1.43 5.44 1.87
CA VAL A 212 2.58 5.86 2.65
C VAL A 212 2.13 6.17 4.07
N LEU A 213 2.73 5.47 5.01
CA LEU A 213 2.48 5.58 6.43
C LEU A 213 3.67 6.29 7.09
N PHE A 214 3.41 7.44 7.71
CA PHE A 214 4.35 8.11 8.59
C PHE A 214 4.05 7.74 10.03
N VAL A 215 5.03 7.16 10.70
CA VAL A 215 4.97 6.78 12.11
C VAL A 215 5.91 7.68 12.87
N GLU A 216 5.36 8.58 13.67
CA GLU A 216 6.13 9.42 14.58
C GLU A 216 6.19 8.73 15.94
N TYR A 217 7.39 8.52 16.45
CA TYR A 217 7.62 7.81 17.70
C TYR A 217 8.77 8.42 18.49
N GLN A 218 8.81 8.15 19.78
CA GLN A 218 9.90 8.51 20.67
C GLN A 218 10.46 7.22 21.26
N ALA A 219 11.78 7.02 21.18
CA ALA A 219 12.42 5.90 21.88
C ALA A 219 12.31 6.10 23.39
N ALA A 220 12.28 5.01 24.17
CA ALA A 220 12.07 5.08 25.62
C ALA A 220 13.09 6.01 26.34
N ASP A 221 14.34 6.00 25.86
CA ASP A 221 15.45 6.76 26.46
C ASP A 221 15.83 8.02 25.66
N ALA A 222 15.03 8.43 24.68
CA ALA A 222 15.31 9.60 23.83
C ALA A 222 14.27 10.70 24.04
N GLU A 223 14.69 11.96 24.05
CA GLU A 223 13.77 13.11 24.07
C GLU A 223 13.23 13.46 22.68
N GLU A 224 13.99 13.14 21.64
CA GLU A 224 13.65 13.51 20.26
C GLU A 224 12.61 12.57 19.65
N THR A 225 11.62 13.16 18.99
CA THR A 225 10.67 12.43 18.15
C THR A 225 11.35 12.04 16.83
N GLN A 226 11.35 10.74 16.55
CA GLN A 226 11.80 10.16 15.31
C GLN A 226 10.61 9.84 14.39
N GLN A 227 10.86 9.75 13.09
CA GLN A 227 9.86 9.43 12.09
C GLN A 227 10.31 8.23 11.25
N GLN A 228 9.48 7.20 11.19
CA GLN A 228 9.64 6.08 10.26
C GLN A 228 8.63 6.21 9.12
N VAL A 229 9.06 5.90 7.90
CA VAL A 229 8.19 5.87 6.72
C VAL A 229 8.03 4.43 6.26
N VAL A 230 6.79 4.03 6.00
CA VAL A 230 6.46 2.73 5.42
C VAL A 230 5.67 2.95 4.15
N VAL A 231 6.10 2.31 3.07
CA VAL A 231 5.39 2.36 1.78
C VAL A 231 4.85 0.97 1.49
N LYS A 232 3.60 0.87 1.06
CA LYS A 232 2.97 -0.40 0.68
C LYS A 232 2.13 -0.22 -0.58
N SER A 233 2.35 -1.07 -1.57
CA SER A 233 1.48 -1.14 -2.75
C SER A 233 0.10 -1.68 -2.39
N LEU A 234 -0.92 -1.05 -2.93
CA LEU A 234 -2.31 -1.48 -2.87
C LEU A 234 -2.78 -2.00 -4.24
N GLY A 235 -2.15 -1.61 -5.34
CA GLY A 235 -2.61 -1.92 -6.69
C GLY A 235 -3.94 -1.22 -6.98
N ASP A 236 -4.81 -1.87 -7.73
CA ASP A 236 -6.08 -1.26 -8.14
C ASP A 236 -7.07 -1.14 -6.98
N LEU A 237 -7.79 -0.02 -6.95
CA LEU A 237 -8.86 0.27 -6.01
C LEU A 237 -10.13 0.64 -6.76
N GLY A 238 -11.28 0.18 -6.26
CA GLY A 238 -12.59 0.55 -6.77
C GLY A 238 -13.57 0.80 -5.64
N SER A 239 -14.86 0.74 -5.97
CA SER A 239 -15.96 1.10 -5.06
C SER A 239 -16.16 0.13 -3.90
N THR A 240 -15.66 -1.10 -4.02
CA THR A 240 -15.75 -2.10 -2.95
C THR A 240 -14.65 -1.87 -1.91
N PRO A 241 -14.99 -1.63 -0.62
CA PRO A 241 -14.00 -1.46 0.42
C PRO A 241 -13.09 -2.67 0.58
N ARG A 242 -11.78 -2.41 0.63
CA ARG A 242 -10.76 -3.43 0.86
C ARG A 242 -10.07 -3.18 2.20
N ARG A 243 -10.01 -4.23 3.02
CA ARG A 243 -9.26 -4.20 4.28
C ARG A 243 -7.76 -4.25 3.99
N VAL A 244 -7.02 -3.34 4.59
CA VAL A 244 -5.56 -3.24 4.52
C VAL A 244 -4.99 -3.40 5.91
N THR A 245 -4.02 -4.30 6.05
CA THR A 245 -3.21 -4.46 7.26
C THR A 245 -1.76 -4.18 6.92
N ILE A 246 -1.13 -3.30 7.69
CA ILE A 246 0.30 -2.98 7.60
C ILE A 246 0.92 -3.32 8.96
N ARG A 247 1.92 -4.20 8.98
CA ARG A 247 2.72 -4.48 10.18
C ARG A 247 4.14 -4.08 9.89
N ARG A 248 4.70 -3.18 10.70
CA ARG A 248 6.08 -2.74 10.58
C ARG A 248 6.80 -2.89 11.90
N GLY A 249 7.85 -3.69 11.91
CA GLY A 249 8.80 -3.79 13.03
C GLY A 249 10.02 -2.89 12.85
N GLY A 250 10.98 -3.05 13.75
CA GLY A 250 12.23 -2.29 13.74
C GLY A 250 12.13 -0.94 14.45
N LEU A 251 11.08 -0.74 15.25
CA LEU A 251 11.00 0.36 16.20
C LEU A 251 11.78 -0.03 17.46
N PRO A 252 12.38 0.93 18.20
CA PRO A 252 13.04 0.63 19.46
C PRO A 252 12.07 -0.04 20.45
N PRO A 253 12.49 -1.09 21.19
CA PRO A 253 11.62 -1.74 22.17
C PRO A 253 11.08 -0.74 23.21
N GLY A 254 9.77 -0.79 23.47
CA GLY A 254 9.13 0.11 24.44
C GLY A 254 8.93 1.54 23.93
N TYR A 255 9.01 1.78 22.61
CA TYR A 255 8.76 3.09 22.04
C TYR A 255 7.38 3.66 22.42
N LEU A 256 7.32 4.99 22.45
CA LEU A 256 6.08 5.74 22.58
C LEU A 256 5.60 6.19 21.21
N LEU A 257 4.42 5.73 20.79
CA LEU A 257 3.78 6.18 19.56
C LEU A 257 3.23 7.59 19.75
N LYS A 258 3.67 8.56 18.95
CA LYS A 258 3.23 9.95 19.03
C LYS A 258 2.12 10.26 18.04
N ALA A 259 2.34 9.92 16.77
CA ALA A 259 1.38 10.15 15.71
C ALA A 259 1.50 9.11 14.60
N THR A 260 0.42 8.94 13.86
CA THR A 260 0.37 8.08 12.68
C THR A 260 -0.41 8.80 11.59
N ARG A 261 0.23 9.03 10.43
CA ARG A 261 -0.37 9.73 9.29
C ARG A 261 -0.38 8.81 8.08
N ILE A 262 -1.52 8.70 7.41
CA ILE A 262 -1.75 7.81 6.27
C ILE A 262 -2.00 8.69 5.05
N HIS A 263 -1.21 8.49 4.01
CA HIS A 263 -1.34 9.20 2.74
C HIS A 263 -1.44 8.18 1.61
N PHE A 264 -2.26 8.46 0.61
CA PHE A 264 -2.48 7.58 -0.54
C PHE A 264 -1.97 8.27 -1.78
N TYR A 265 -1.39 7.51 -2.70
CA TYR A 265 -0.77 8.05 -3.88
C TYR A 265 -1.05 7.19 -5.10
N THR A 266 -1.05 7.83 -6.26
CA THR A 266 -0.98 7.19 -7.58
C THR A 266 -0.13 8.06 -8.51
N GLY A 267 0.73 7.45 -9.32
CA GLY A 267 1.59 8.18 -10.26
C GLY A 267 2.52 9.24 -9.65
N GLY A 268 2.77 9.20 -8.35
CA GLY A 268 3.56 10.18 -7.61
C GLY A 268 2.78 11.38 -7.07
N GLU A 269 1.46 11.41 -7.27
CA GLU A 269 0.58 12.46 -6.76
C GLU A 269 -0.24 11.91 -5.59
N GLU A 270 -0.40 12.70 -4.52
CA GLU A 270 -1.23 12.30 -3.39
C GLU A 270 -2.70 12.38 -3.80
N MET A 271 -3.47 11.36 -3.42
CA MET A 271 -4.91 11.34 -3.59
C MET A 271 -5.58 11.89 -2.34
N PRO A 272 -6.63 12.73 -2.48
CA PRO A 272 -7.40 13.16 -1.32
C PRO A 272 -8.09 11.94 -0.69
N SER A 273 -8.18 11.95 0.63
CA SER A 273 -8.89 10.94 1.41
C SER A 273 -9.66 11.56 2.55
N SER A 274 -10.55 10.77 3.17
CA SER A 274 -11.25 11.17 4.41
C SER A 274 -10.29 11.50 5.56
N LEU A 275 -9.01 11.11 5.47
CA LEU A 275 -7.95 11.39 6.45
C LEU A 275 -7.05 12.56 6.05
N SER A 276 -7.23 13.17 4.87
CA SER A 276 -6.36 14.25 4.40
C SER A 276 -6.50 15.51 5.25
N ASP A 277 -5.36 16.10 5.59
CA ASP A 277 -5.29 17.32 6.40
C ASP A 277 -5.89 18.52 5.68
N ARG A 278 -6.65 19.34 6.42
CA ARG A 278 -7.22 20.63 5.95
C ARG A 278 -7.97 20.51 4.61
N ARG A 279 -8.71 19.41 4.43
CA ARG A 279 -9.55 19.20 3.25
C ARG A 279 -10.68 20.23 3.18
N MET A 280 -10.94 20.73 1.99
CA MET A 280 -12.01 21.67 1.69
C MET A 280 -12.64 21.32 0.35
N GLU A 281 -13.97 21.14 0.35
CA GLU A 281 -14.74 21.08 -0.89
C GLU A 281 -14.83 22.47 -1.51
N ILE A 282 -14.54 22.54 -2.80
CA ILE A 282 -14.61 23.76 -3.58
C ILE A 282 -15.49 23.56 -4.81
N ASP A 283 -16.15 24.64 -5.21
CA ASP A 283 -16.92 24.67 -6.45
C ASP A 283 -16.00 24.64 -7.68
N GLU A 284 -16.62 24.43 -8.84
CA GLU A 284 -15.92 24.36 -10.12
C GLU A 284 -15.12 25.61 -10.45
N GLU A 285 -15.66 26.79 -10.17
CA GLU A 285 -15.05 28.06 -10.55
C GLU A 285 -13.80 28.35 -9.71
N LYS A 286 -13.85 28.04 -8.41
CA LYS A 286 -12.68 28.10 -7.53
C LYS A 286 -11.63 27.07 -7.92
N ALA A 287 -12.05 25.86 -8.28
CA ALA A 287 -11.13 24.81 -8.74
C ALA A 287 -10.39 25.24 -10.01
N PHE A 288 -11.15 25.79 -10.96
CA PHE A 288 -10.61 26.34 -12.19
C PHE A 288 -9.60 27.45 -11.90
N THR A 289 -9.97 28.41 -11.05
CA THR A 289 -9.11 29.54 -10.66
C THR A 289 -7.82 29.05 -10.02
N TYR A 290 -7.91 28.10 -9.08
CA TYR A 290 -6.77 27.51 -8.41
C TYR A 290 -5.82 26.82 -9.41
N LEU A 291 -6.33 25.97 -10.30
CA LEU A 291 -5.51 25.28 -11.29
C LEU A 291 -4.89 26.26 -12.30
N LEU A 292 -5.61 27.30 -12.68
CA LEU A 292 -5.08 28.35 -13.55
C LEU A 292 -3.90 29.08 -12.90
N VAL A 293 -4.00 29.43 -11.61
CA VAL A 293 -2.91 30.02 -10.84
C VAL A 293 -1.71 29.07 -10.79
N GLN A 294 -1.93 27.79 -10.46
CA GLN A 294 -0.87 26.77 -10.44
C GLN A 294 -0.14 26.68 -11.78
N ARG A 295 -0.88 26.70 -12.89
CA ARG A 295 -0.28 26.65 -14.23
C ARG A 295 0.56 27.89 -14.54
N ARG A 296 0.11 29.08 -14.14
CA ARG A 296 0.88 30.33 -14.33
C ARG A 296 2.16 30.33 -13.50
N LEU A 297 2.08 29.86 -12.24
CA LEU A 297 3.27 29.71 -11.39
C LEU A 297 4.29 28.73 -11.97
N LYS A 298 3.82 27.66 -12.62
CA LYS A 298 4.68 26.69 -13.30
C LYS A 298 5.33 27.26 -14.57
N PHE A 299 4.70 28.24 -15.22
CA PHE A 299 5.13 28.80 -16.51
C PHE A 299 5.04 30.34 -16.52
N PRO A 300 5.84 31.04 -15.69
CA PRO A 300 5.70 32.48 -15.45
C PRO A 300 5.93 33.31 -16.72
N ASP A 301 6.88 32.93 -17.56
CA ASP A 301 7.22 33.66 -18.80
C ASP A 301 6.94 32.83 -20.07
N GLY A 302 6.30 31.67 -19.91
CA GLY A 302 6.17 30.68 -20.97
C GLY A 302 5.04 30.98 -21.97
N THR A 303 5.24 30.58 -23.22
CA THR A 303 4.15 30.44 -24.20
C THR A 303 3.76 28.97 -24.29
N HIS A 304 2.54 28.64 -23.87
CA HIS A 304 2.05 27.26 -23.80
C HIS A 304 0.75 27.12 -24.57
N LYS A 305 0.62 26.01 -25.31
CA LYS A 305 -0.63 25.67 -25.98
C LYS A 305 -1.71 25.30 -24.95
N PRO A 306 -3.00 25.45 -25.28
CA PRO A 306 -4.07 24.95 -24.42
C PRO A 306 -3.87 23.47 -24.12
N ALA A 307 -4.24 23.06 -22.90
CA ALA A 307 -4.25 21.64 -22.54
C ALA A 307 -5.55 21.34 -21.78
N ILE A 308 -6.01 20.10 -21.84
CA ILE A 308 -7.17 19.68 -21.05
C ILE A 308 -6.81 19.82 -19.56
N MET A 309 -7.70 20.43 -18.77
CA MET A 309 -7.46 20.67 -17.35
C MET A 309 -7.91 19.47 -16.53
N TRP A 310 -9.19 19.17 -16.59
CA TRP A 310 -9.76 17.94 -16.10
C TRP A 310 -10.84 17.52 -17.10
N ARG A 311 -11.11 16.22 -17.10
CA ARG A 311 -12.26 15.68 -17.80
C ARG A 311 -13.21 15.16 -16.73
N ASP A 312 -14.42 15.70 -16.73
CA ASP A 312 -15.50 15.07 -16.01
C ASP A 312 -15.91 13.82 -16.81
N PRO A 313 -15.82 12.60 -16.25
CA PRO A 313 -16.13 11.38 -16.98
C PRO A 313 -17.64 11.17 -17.24
N ARG A 314 -18.48 12.18 -16.95
CA ARG A 314 -19.92 12.10 -17.14
C ARG A 314 -20.29 11.70 -18.59
N PRO A 315 -21.17 10.70 -18.76
CA PRO A 315 -21.76 10.41 -20.07
C PRO A 315 -22.68 11.57 -20.47
N VAL A 316 -22.34 12.25 -21.57
CA VAL A 316 -23.16 13.32 -22.13
C VAL A 316 -24.21 12.70 -23.04
N GLN A 317 -25.49 13.00 -22.82
CA GLN A 317 -26.55 12.61 -23.75
C GLN A 317 -26.48 13.52 -24.97
N LEU A 318 -25.89 13.02 -26.06
CA LEU A 318 -25.86 13.76 -27.31
C LEU A 318 -27.04 13.34 -28.17
N ALA A 319 -28.16 14.07 -28.02
CA ALA A 319 -29.32 13.91 -28.87
C ALA A 319 -29.04 14.50 -30.26
N GLY A 320 -29.23 13.70 -31.31
CA GLY A 320 -29.32 14.22 -32.69
C GLY A 320 -28.03 14.27 -33.50
N LEU A 321 -26.90 13.72 -33.02
CA LEU A 321 -25.68 13.61 -33.83
C LEU A 321 -25.64 12.29 -34.62
N SER A 322 -25.50 12.41 -35.94
CA SER A 322 -25.30 11.28 -36.84
C SER A 322 -23.88 10.70 -36.72
N ALA A 323 -23.68 9.42 -37.04
CA ALA A 323 -22.37 8.76 -36.95
C ALA A 323 -21.25 9.50 -37.70
N GLY A 324 -21.56 10.20 -38.80
CA GLY A 324 -20.58 10.97 -39.57
C GLY A 324 -20.15 12.30 -38.95
N GLU A 325 -20.87 12.79 -37.93
CA GLU A 325 -20.57 14.08 -37.28
C GLU A 325 -19.51 13.99 -36.17
N TRP A 326 -19.19 12.78 -35.72
CA TRP A 326 -18.20 12.53 -34.68
C TRP A 326 -16.77 12.67 -35.23
N ASP A 327 -16.47 12.00 -36.34
CA ASP A 327 -15.11 11.99 -36.90
C ASP A 327 -14.77 13.21 -37.77
N ARG A 328 -15.67 14.19 -37.85
CA ARG A 328 -15.43 15.42 -38.60
C ARG A 328 -14.40 16.29 -37.86
N LYS A 329 -13.36 16.71 -38.59
CA LYS A 329 -12.42 17.72 -38.10
C LYS A 329 -13.15 19.04 -37.89
N ARG A 330 -13.01 19.61 -36.70
CA ARG A 330 -13.55 20.91 -36.32
C ARG A 330 -12.47 21.77 -35.70
N ARG A 331 -12.71 23.08 -35.76
CA ARG A 331 -11.89 24.07 -35.07
C ARG A 331 -12.59 24.45 -33.77
N PHE A 332 -11.88 24.23 -32.67
CA PHE A 332 -12.32 24.59 -31.34
C PHE A 332 -11.60 25.84 -30.88
N VAL A 333 -12.31 26.69 -30.17
CA VAL A 333 -11.76 27.87 -29.52
C VAL A 333 -11.69 27.60 -28.03
N VAL A 334 -10.51 27.79 -27.45
CA VAL A 334 -10.34 27.87 -26.00
C VAL A 334 -10.15 29.33 -25.64
N ASP A 335 -11.05 29.88 -24.85
CA ASP A 335 -10.94 31.27 -24.39
C ASP A 335 -9.91 31.41 -23.24
N ALA A 336 -9.68 32.64 -22.78
CA ALA A 336 -8.77 32.91 -21.67
C ALA A 336 -9.24 32.32 -20.33
N ASN A 337 -10.53 31.96 -20.22
CA ASN A 337 -11.14 31.30 -19.06
C ASN A 337 -11.21 29.77 -19.25
N GLY A 338 -10.50 29.22 -20.24
CA GLY A 338 -10.44 27.77 -20.44
C GLY A 338 -11.75 27.13 -20.90
N ARG A 339 -12.74 27.92 -21.35
CA ARG A 339 -13.99 27.40 -21.89
C ARG A 339 -13.79 27.01 -23.35
N LEU A 340 -14.30 25.84 -23.70
CA LEU A 340 -14.27 25.32 -25.06
C LEU A 340 -15.53 25.78 -25.81
N SER A 341 -15.35 26.27 -27.03
CA SER A 341 -16.45 26.51 -27.97
C SER A 341 -16.04 26.09 -29.37
N LEU A 342 -17.00 26.04 -30.30
CA LEU A 342 -16.72 25.84 -31.72
C LEU A 342 -16.43 27.19 -32.38
N GLU A 343 -15.59 27.18 -33.41
CA GLU A 343 -15.41 28.35 -34.25
C GLU A 343 -16.68 28.64 -35.07
N ALA A 344 -16.90 29.91 -35.43
CA ALA A 344 -18.09 30.34 -36.16
C ALA A 344 -18.28 29.53 -37.45
N GLY A 345 -19.49 28.98 -37.64
CA GLY A 345 -19.87 28.18 -38.82
C GLY A 345 -20.25 26.73 -38.51
N ASP A 346 -19.93 26.21 -37.31
CA ASP A 346 -20.41 24.92 -36.84
C ASP A 346 -21.68 25.07 -35.96
N PRO A 347 -22.64 24.13 -36.00
CA PRO A 347 -23.88 24.20 -35.22
C PRO A 347 -23.62 23.97 -33.73
N GLN A 348 -23.38 25.05 -32.99
CA GLN A 348 -22.96 25.01 -31.58
C GLN A 348 -24.01 24.39 -30.63
N GLU A 349 -25.30 24.54 -30.94
CA GLU A 349 -26.41 24.04 -30.12
C GLU A 349 -26.35 22.51 -29.93
N ALA A 350 -25.97 21.77 -30.98
CA ALA A 350 -25.85 20.31 -30.95
C ALA A 350 -24.72 19.80 -30.03
N TYR A 351 -23.78 20.68 -29.64
CA TYR A 351 -22.62 20.35 -28.81
C TYR A 351 -22.56 21.16 -27.52
N ALA A 352 -23.56 22.01 -27.24
CA ALA A 352 -23.47 23.01 -26.18
C ALA A 352 -23.22 22.38 -24.80
N GLU A 353 -23.93 21.30 -24.47
CA GLU A 353 -23.75 20.57 -23.22
C GLU A 353 -22.36 19.93 -23.13
N LEU A 354 -21.93 19.26 -24.21
CA LEU A 354 -20.61 18.63 -24.28
C LEU A 354 -19.47 19.64 -24.07
N LEU A 355 -19.52 20.76 -24.79
CA LEU A 355 -18.49 21.79 -24.73
C LEU A 355 -18.49 22.52 -23.39
N ALA A 356 -19.65 22.60 -22.72
CA ALA A 356 -19.77 23.20 -21.40
C ALA A 356 -19.10 22.36 -20.30
N GLU A 357 -19.03 21.04 -20.45
CA GLU A 357 -18.45 20.13 -19.45
C GLU A 357 -16.92 20.06 -19.48
N VAL A 358 -16.29 20.29 -20.63
CA VAL A 358 -14.83 20.21 -20.75
C VAL A 358 -14.18 21.53 -20.39
N ARG A 359 -13.22 21.50 -19.45
CA ARG A 359 -12.39 22.65 -19.09
C ARG A 359 -10.98 22.45 -19.58
N TYR A 360 -10.41 23.54 -20.10
CA TYR A 360 -9.03 23.61 -20.55
C TYR A 360 -8.25 24.54 -19.66
N TYR A 361 -6.99 24.23 -19.51
CA TYR A 361 -6.04 25.28 -19.31
C TYR A 361 -5.97 26.13 -20.59
N PRO A 362 -6.15 27.45 -20.49
CA PRO A 362 -6.01 28.35 -21.63
C PRO A 362 -4.59 28.30 -22.20
N ALA A 363 -4.44 28.78 -23.43
CA ALA A 363 -3.09 29.06 -23.92
C ALA A 363 -2.46 30.15 -23.06
N LEU A 364 -1.15 30.05 -22.84
CA LEU A 364 -0.39 31.12 -22.21
C LEU A 364 0.44 31.83 -23.28
N ARG A 365 0.55 33.16 -23.19
CA ARG A 365 1.51 33.97 -23.93
C ARG A 365 2.14 34.93 -22.94
N ASN A 366 3.45 34.77 -22.69
CA ASN A 366 4.19 35.49 -21.65
C ASN A 366 3.51 35.36 -20.27
N GLY A 367 3.15 34.13 -19.89
CA GLY A 367 2.49 33.84 -18.60
C GLY A 367 1.00 34.23 -18.51
N GLU A 368 0.47 34.96 -19.49
CA GLU A 368 -0.91 35.43 -19.47
C GLU A 368 -1.85 34.53 -20.29
N PRO A 369 -3.04 34.20 -19.77
CA PRO A 369 -4.07 33.47 -20.51
C PRO A 369 -4.52 34.21 -21.76
N VAL A 370 -4.47 33.53 -22.91
CA VAL A 370 -4.94 34.06 -24.20
C VAL A 370 -5.85 33.06 -24.91
N ARG A 371 -6.72 33.61 -25.75
CA ARG A 371 -7.55 32.82 -26.67
C ARG A 371 -6.67 32.03 -27.64
N ALA A 372 -7.03 30.78 -27.88
CA ALA A 372 -6.37 29.93 -28.87
C ALA A 372 -7.37 29.08 -29.66
N VAL A 373 -6.95 28.68 -30.86
CA VAL A 373 -7.73 27.78 -31.74
C VAL A 373 -7.01 26.44 -31.80
N LEU A 374 -7.78 25.36 -31.74
CA LEU A 374 -7.34 23.98 -31.76
C LEU A 374 -8.05 23.22 -32.89
N ASP A 375 -7.29 22.43 -33.64
CA ASP A 375 -7.89 21.44 -34.55
C ASP A 375 -8.11 20.11 -33.82
N GLY A 376 -9.32 19.59 -33.86
CA GLY A 376 -9.69 18.34 -33.19
C GLY A 376 -10.83 17.59 -33.87
N THR A 377 -11.09 16.37 -33.39
CA THR A 377 -12.22 15.53 -33.81
C THR A 377 -12.92 15.00 -32.56
N LEU A 378 -14.25 15.04 -32.54
CA LEU A 378 -15.05 14.52 -31.42
C LEU A 378 -15.28 13.02 -31.62
N ARG A 379 -14.45 12.13 -31.08
CA ARG A 379 -14.72 10.70 -31.23
C ARG A 379 -15.68 10.21 -30.18
N LEU A 380 -16.61 9.38 -30.63
CA LEU A 380 -17.35 8.50 -29.75
C LEU A 380 -16.41 7.37 -29.31
N VAL A 381 -16.31 7.16 -28.00
CA VAL A 381 -15.63 6.00 -27.43
C VAL A 381 -16.65 5.28 -26.59
N LEU A 382 -17.26 4.26 -27.20
CA LEU A 382 -18.06 3.29 -26.49
C LEU A 382 -17.11 2.59 -25.51
N GLY A 383 -17.26 2.85 -24.21
CA GLY A 383 -16.61 2.01 -23.21
C GLY A 383 -17.33 0.67 -23.19
N GLU A 384 -16.57 -0.42 -23.29
CA GLU A 384 -17.09 -1.70 -22.84
C GLU A 384 -17.35 -1.60 -21.33
N PRO A 385 -18.50 -2.11 -20.84
CA PRO A 385 -18.92 -1.96 -19.44
C PRO A 385 -17.97 -2.61 -18.44
#